data_AF-A0AAW6R1D7-F1
#
_entry.id   AF-A0AAW6R1D7-F1
#
_cell.length_a   1.000
_cell.length_b   1.000
_cell.length_c   1.000
_cell.angle_alpha   90.00
_cell.angle_beta   90.00
_cell.angle_gamma   90.00
#
_symmetry.space_group_name_H-M   'P 1'
#
loop_
_entity.id
_entity.type
_entity.pdbx_description
1 polymer ?
#
loop_
_entity_poly.entity_id
_entity_poly.type
_entity_poly.pdbx_seq_one_letter_code
_entity_poly.pdbx_strand_id
1 'polypeptide(L)'
;MDLLLILTYASFCIVIFKVFKIPMNKWTVPTAVLGGVILIGALLLIMNYNHPYSRFAREYYVTIPITPAVKGIVTSVDVKPNTPIKQGDVLFRIDPTPYEAVVKTKKAALLAAEQEVPQLEAALETAKANVARVAADRDRNKSAYDRYEQGHRKGGANSPFTALELDNKQQLYLASEAQLTAARAEELRARLAYESNVDGVNSKVAGLQGDLESALYNLEQTVVRAPADGIVTQMALRPGAMAVPLPLRPVMSFIPDEQRYFAGAFWQNSLLRLQEGDEAEVVLDAAPGQVFKGKVAKVLPAMAEGEIQMNGTLQSSNQLFQTGRVIVLIDIEDDAIRRQFPAGVAGQVAVYSEHFHHVAVMRKVLLRMQGWLNYLFFDGH
;
A
#
# COMPACT_ATOMS: atom_id res chain seq x y z
N MET A 1 -26.46 -26.06 19.35
CA MET A 1 -26.91 -25.16 20.44
C MET A 1 -28.37 -25.41 20.82
N ASP A 2 -29.36 -24.94 20.05
CA ASP A 2 -30.77 -24.93 20.51
C ASP A 2 -31.34 -26.34 20.74
N LEU A 3 -30.97 -27.31 19.89
CA LEU A 3 -31.32 -28.72 20.06
C LEU A 3 -30.79 -29.30 21.39
N LEU A 4 -29.58 -28.92 21.81
CA LEU A 4 -28.98 -29.39 23.08
C LEU A 4 -29.76 -28.85 24.27
N LEU A 5 -30.25 -27.62 24.19
CA LEU A 5 -31.08 -27.01 25.24
C LEU A 5 -32.43 -27.71 25.36
N ILE A 6 -33.06 -28.03 24.22
CA ILE A 6 -34.32 -28.78 24.19
C ILE A 6 -34.13 -30.19 24.74
N LEU A 7 -33.06 -30.90 24.35
CA LEU A 7 -32.77 -32.25 24.82
C LEU A 7 -32.45 -32.31 26.31
N THR A 8 -31.69 -31.34 26.84
CA THR A 8 -31.40 -31.24 28.28
C THR A 8 -32.67 -30.96 29.08
N TYR A 9 -33.52 -30.03 28.64
CA TYR A 9 -34.82 -29.79 29.28
C TYR A 9 -35.74 -31.02 29.23
N ALA A 10 -35.82 -31.71 28.07
CA ALA A 10 -36.60 -32.93 27.94
C ALA A 10 -36.12 -34.02 28.91
N SER A 11 -34.79 -34.18 29.04
CA SER A 11 -34.18 -35.09 30.01
C SER A 11 -34.57 -34.73 31.45
N PHE A 12 -34.47 -33.45 31.83
CA PHE A 12 -34.87 -32.97 33.17
C PHE A 12 -36.36 -33.23 33.44
N CYS A 13 -37.24 -32.96 32.49
CA CYS A 13 -38.67 -33.26 32.61
C CYS A 13 -38.90 -34.76 32.86
N ILE A 14 -38.29 -35.63 32.05
CA ILE A 14 -38.42 -37.09 32.21
C ILE A 14 -37.95 -37.54 33.61
N VAL A 15 -36.83 -37.00 34.10
CA VAL A 15 -36.32 -37.29 35.44
C VAL A 15 -37.30 -36.84 36.52
N ILE A 16 -37.84 -35.62 36.42
CA ILE A 16 -38.81 -35.08 37.40
C ILE A 16 -40.08 -35.94 37.44
N PHE A 17 -40.66 -36.28 36.28
CA PHE A 17 -41.85 -37.14 36.23
C PHE A 17 -41.59 -38.52 36.84
N LYS A 18 -40.39 -39.08 36.64
CA LYS A 18 -40.01 -40.41 37.15
C LYS A 18 -39.68 -40.41 38.65
N VAL A 19 -38.98 -39.39 39.14
CA VAL A 19 -38.54 -39.28 40.56
C VAL A 19 -39.71 -38.88 41.45
N PHE A 20 -40.50 -37.89 41.05
CA PHE A 20 -41.63 -37.40 41.85
C PHE A 20 -42.94 -38.19 41.63
N LYS A 21 -42.91 -39.26 40.80
CA LYS A 21 -44.07 -40.12 40.48
C LYS A 21 -45.34 -39.31 40.12
N ILE A 22 -45.17 -38.23 39.36
CA ILE A 22 -46.30 -37.37 38.97
C ILE A 22 -47.20 -38.15 38.00
N PRO A 23 -48.52 -38.23 38.23
CA PRO A 23 -49.41 -38.96 37.34
C PRO A 23 -49.42 -38.33 35.94
N MET A 24 -49.24 -39.17 34.93
CA MET A 24 -49.27 -38.76 33.53
C MET A 24 -50.74 -38.54 33.11
N ASN A 25 -51.24 -37.34 33.40
CA ASN A 25 -52.61 -36.93 33.16
C ASN A 25 -52.69 -36.09 31.88
N LYS A 26 -53.90 -35.96 31.30
CA LYS A 26 -54.18 -35.13 30.11
C LYS A 26 -53.75 -33.66 30.29
N TRP A 27 -53.54 -33.20 31.52
CA TRP A 27 -53.14 -31.82 31.84
C TRP A 27 -51.67 -31.68 32.22
N THR A 28 -51.02 -32.69 32.82
CA THR A 28 -49.64 -32.56 33.32
C THR A 28 -48.61 -32.61 32.20
N VAL A 29 -48.84 -33.40 31.15
CA VAL A 29 -47.93 -33.44 29.99
C VAL A 29 -48.01 -32.15 29.16
N PRO A 30 -49.21 -31.65 28.75
CA PRO A 30 -49.29 -30.42 27.98
C PRO A 30 -48.81 -29.18 28.72
N THR A 31 -49.04 -29.09 30.04
CA THR A 31 -48.53 -27.97 30.85
C THR A 31 -47.01 -27.98 30.98
N ALA A 32 -46.38 -29.15 31.11
CA ALA A 32 -44.92 -29.27 31.11
C ALA A 32 -44.29 -28.94 29.75
N VAL A 33 -44.95 -29.33 28.65
CA VAL A 33 -44.53 -28.97 27.29
C VAL A 33 -44.69 -27.47 27.04
N LEU A 34 -45.86 -26.90 27.35
CA LEU A 34 -46.14 -25.48 27.15
C LEU A 34 -45.28 -24.60 28.05
N GLY A 35 -45.12 -24.97 29.32
CA GLY A 35 -44.19 -24.32 30.24
C GLY A 35 -42.74 -24.41 29.75
N GLY A 36 -42.35 -25.54 29.16
CA GLY A 36 -41.04 -25.73 28.55
C GLY A 36 -40.81 -24.83 27.34
N VAL A 37 -41.78 -24.74 26.44
CA VAL A 37 -41.70 -23.85 25.27
C VAL A 37 -41.57 -22.39 25.71
N ILE A 38 -42.34 -21.96 26.72
CA ILE A 38 -42.27 -20.59 27.24
C ILE A 38 -40.92 -20.34 27.94
N LEU A 39 -40.48 -21.24 28.80
CA LEU A 39 -39.25 -21.10 29.58
C LEU A 39 -38.00 -21.13 28.68
N ILE A 40 -37.90 -22.13 27.80
CA ILE A 40 -36.81 -22.24 26.84
C ILE A 40 -36.85 -21.08 25.84
N GLY A 41 -38.04 -20.73 25.33
CA GLY A 41 -38.21 -19.62 24.40
C GLY A 41 -37.77 -18.29 25.00
N ALA A 42 -38.19 -18.00 26.24
CA ALA A 42 -37.75 -16.81 26.97
C ALA A 42 -36.24 -16.83 27.24
N LEU A 43 -35.69 -17.96 27.68
CA LEU A 43 -34.26 -18.11 27.91
C LEU A 43 -33.45 -17.91 26.63
N LEU A 44 -33.86 -18.52 25.52
CA LEU A 44 -33.19 -18.39 24.22
C LEU A 44 -33.26 -16.95 23.71
N LEU A 45 -34.39 -16.26 23.87
CA LEU A 45 -34.54 -14.86 23.46
C LEU A 45 -33.61 -13.96 24.28
N ILE A 46 -33.64 -14.07 25.62
CA ILE A 46 -32.79 -13.27 26.52
C ILE A 46 -31.31 -13.57 26.26
N MET A 47 -30.95 -14.85 26.10
CA MET A 47 -29.58 -15.27 25.85
C MET A 47 -29.09 -14.83 24.47
N ASN A 48 -29.89 -14.99 23.42
CA ASN A 48 -29.46 -14.65 22.06
C ASN A 48 -29.37 -13.14 21.84
N TYR A 49 -30.21 -12.36 22.52
CA TYR A 49 -30.13 -10.92 22.48
C TYR A 49 -28.93 -10.37 23.26
N ASN A 50 -28.70 -10.82 24.51
CA ASN A 50 -27.65 -10.26 25.38
C ASN A 50 -26.29 -10.95 25.27
N HIS A 51 -26.24 -12.22 24.87
CA HIS A 51 -25.01 -13.01 24.72
C HIS A 51 -24.97 -13.60 23.31
N PRO A 52 -24.67 -12.77 22.29
CA PRO A 52 -24.77 -13.16 20.90
C PRO A 52 -23.87 -14.35 20.59
N TYR A 53 -24.36 -15.24 19.75
CA TYR A 53 -23.62 -16.41 19.30
C TYR A 53 -23.65 -16.50 17.78
N SER A 54 -22.52 -16.86 17.19
CA SER A 54 -22.42 -17.17 15.78
C SER A 54 -21.77 -18.52 15.55
N ARG A 55 -22.37 -19.28 14.64
CA ARG A 55 -21.81 -20.51 14.06
C ARG A 55 -20.75 -20.24 13.02
N PHE A 56 -20.61 -18.98 12.61
CA PHE A 56 -19.77 -18.58 11.49
C PHE A 56 -18.70 -17.67 12.04
N ALA A 57 -17.64 -18.30 12.55
CA ALA A 57 -16.38 -17.64 12.87
C ALA A 57 -15.29 -18.17 11.93
N ARG A 58 -14.42 -17.28 11.47
CA ARG A 58 -13.23 -17.67 10.70
C ARG A 58 -12.09 -16.73 11.02
N GLU A 59 -10.88 -17.26 11.12
CA GLU A 59 -9.69 -16.42 11.18
C GLU A 59 -9.51 -15.65 9.87
N TYR A 60 -9.40 -14.33 9.94
CA TYR A 60 -9.08 -13.49 8.81
C TYR A 60 -7.57 -13.25 8.76
N TYR A 61 -7.01 -13.37 7.58
CA TYR A 61 -5.62 -13.05 7.28
C TYR A 61 -5.55 -12.30 5.96
N VAL A 62 -4.58 -11.40 5.83
CA VAL A 62 -4.33 -10.67 4.59
C VAL A 62 -3.23 -11.35 3.81
N THR A 63 -3.30 -11.26 2.49
CA THR A 63 -2.26 -11.71 1.58
C THR A 63 -1.80 -10.53 0.73
N ILE A 64 -0.50 -10.36 0.62
CA ILE A 64 0.13 -9.41 -0.29
C ILE A 64 0.47 -10.18 -1.58
N PRO A 65 -0.20 -9.88 -2.70
CA PRO A 65 0.19 -10.45 -3.99
C PRO A 65 1.55 -9.88 -4.40
N ILE A 66 2.55 -10.74 -4.54
CA ILE A 66 3.88 -10.31 -5.00
C ILE A 66 3.86 -10.25 -6.52
N THR A 67 4.03 -9.05 -7.06
CA THR A 67 4.24 -8.80 -8.50
C THR A 67 5.61 -8.14 -8.69
N PRO A 68 6.36 -8.52 -9.73
CA PRO A 68 7.63 -7.87 -10.02
C PRO A 68 7.37 -6.43 -10.49
N ALA A 69 8.25 -5.49 -10.12
CA ALA A 69 8.18 -4.12 -10.63
C ALA A 69 8.71 -4.00 -12.07
N VAL A 70 9.61 -4.90 -12.47
CA VAL A 70 10.23 -4.94 -13.80
C VAL A 70 9.94 -6.26 -14.50
N LYS A 71 9.99 -6.27 -15.84
CA LYS A 71 9.76 -7.47 -16.65
C LYS A 71 11.05 -8.22 -16.93
N GLY A 72 11.02 -9.55 -16.91
CA GLY A 72 12.17 -10.34 -17.36
C GLY A 72 12.10 -11.81 -17.01
N ILE A 73 13.09 -12.56 -17.45
CA ILE A 73 13.18 -13.99 -17.19
C ILE A 73 13.70 -14.20 -15.76
N VAL A 74 13.04 -15.06 -15.00
CA VAL A 74 13.46 -15.40 -13.64
C VAL A 74 14.65 -16.34 -13.69
N THR A 75 15.76 -15.94 -13.07
CA THR A 75 17.01 -16.73 -13.04
C THR A 75 17.01 -17.72 -11.88
N SER A 76 16.49 -17.30 -10.73
CA SER A 76 16.47 -18.09 -9.50
C SER A 76 15.29 -17.71 -8.62
N VAL A 77 14.81 -18.69 -7.85
CA VAL A 77 13.79 -18.52 -6.81
C VAL A 77 14.45 -19.02 -5.53
N ASP A 78 14.81 -18.10 -4.64
CA ASP A 78 15.69 -18.36 -3.49
C ASP A 78 14.89 -18.80 -2.24
N VAL A 79 13.55 -18.72 -2.28
CA VAL A 79 12.66 -19.11 -1.18
C VAL A 79 12.03 -20.48 -1.35
N LYS A 80 11.82 -21.15 -0.21
CA LYS A 80 11.00 -22.35 -0.13
C LYS A 80 9.55 -21.97 0.22
N PRO A 81 8.54 -22.62 -0.39
CA PRO A 81 7.16 -22.41 0.01
C PRO A 81 6.91 -22.80 1.46
N ASN A 82 6.03 -22.07 2.13
CA ASN A 82 5.54 -22.32 3.49
C ASN A 82 6.62 -22.29 4.59
N THR A 83 7.75 -21.64 4.34
CA THR A 83 8.79 -21.42 5.36
C THR A 83 8.80 -19.96 5.81
N PRO A 84 9.03 -19.69 7.12
CA PRO A 84 9.22 -18.33 7.61
C PRO A 84 10.40 -17.65 6.92
N ILE A 85 10.18 -16.41 6.48
CA ILE A 85 11.19 -15.53 5.90
C ILE A 85 11.15 -14.17 6.59
N LYS A 86 12.28 -13.47 6.57
CA LYS A 86 12.42 -12.15 7.17
C LYS A 86 12.27 -11.05 6.12
N GLN A 87 11.93 -9.86 6.57
CA GLN A 87 11.94 -8.67 5.76
C GLN A 87 13.30 -8.49 5.05
N GLY A 88 13.26 -8.23 3.74
CA GLY A 88 14.45 -8.05 2.92
C GLY A 88 15.07 -9.33 2.36
N ASP A 89 14.60 -10.52 2.79
CA ASP A 89 15.02 -11.79 2.20
C ASP A 89 14.67 -11.83 0.72
N VAL A 90 15.56 -12.38 -0.10
CA VAL A 90 15.36 -12.44 -1.56
C VAL A 90 14.36 -13.53 -1.87
N LEU A 91 13.26 -13.16 -2.54
CA LEU A 91 12.23 -14.09 -3.00
C LEU A 91 12.67 -14.75 -4.31
N PHE A 92 12.96 -13.93 -5.31
CA PHE A 92 13.40 -14.39 -6.62
C PHE A 92 14.20 -13.29 -7.33
N ARG A 93 14.95 -13.70 -8.35
CA ARG A 93 15.79 -12.81 -9.16
C ARG A 93 15.37 -12.87 -10.61
N ILE A 94 15.35 -11.70 -11.23
CA ILE A 94 15.17 -11.51 -12.67
C ILE A 94 16.56 -11.33 -13.28
N ASP A 95 16.74 -11.74 -14.53
CA ASP A 95 17.98 -11.53 -15.29
C ASP A 95 18.37 -10.04 -15.31
N PRO A 96 19.49 -9.65 -14.67
CA PRO A 96 19.91 -8.25 -14.58
C PRO A 96 20.60 -7.77 -15.85
N THR A 97 21.02 -8.67 -16.75
CA THR A 97 21.88 -8.36 -17.90
C THR A 97 21.36 -7.20 -18.76
N PRO A 98 20.06 -7.15 -19.13
CA PRO A 98 19.53 -6.03 -19.91
C PRO A 98 19.55 -4.71 -19.14
N TYR A 99 19.33 -4.76 -17.82
CA TYR A 99 19.29 -3.59 -16.94
C TYR A 99 20.69 -3.02 -16.68
N GLU A 100 21.68 -3.88 -16.47
CA GLU A 100 23.09 -3.49 -16.35
C GLU A 100 23.59 -2.79 -17.62
N ALA A 101 23.19 -3.28 -18.80
CA ALA A 101 23.52 -2.65 -20.08
C ALA A 101 22.92 -1.25 -20.22
N VAL A 102 21.68 -1.05 -19.75
CA VAL A 102 21.03 0.27 -19.73
C VAL A 102 21.74 1.20 -18.77
N VAL A 103 22.07 0.75 -17.54
CA VAL A 103 22.84 1.52 -16.57
C VAL A 103 24.19 1.95 -17.14
N LYS A 104 24.91 1.04 -17.82
CA LYS A 104 26.20 1.35 -18.46
C LYS A 104 26.06 2.42 -19.54
N THR A 105 25.02 2.34 -20.37
CA THR A 105 24.72 3.33 -21.42
C THR A 105 24.40 4.70 -20.82
N LYS A 106 23.55 4.75 -19.79
CA LYS A 106 23.18 6.01 -19.11
C LYS A 106 24.36 6.65 -18.37
N LYS A 107 25.19 5.83 -17.72
CA LYS A 107 26.43 6.29 -17.08
C LYS A 107 27.41 6.88 -18.09
N ALA A 108 27.56 6.27 -19.26
CA ALA A 108 28.40 6.80 -20.34
C ALA A 108 27.85 8.13 -20.89
N ALA A 109 26.53 8.25 -21.05
CA ALA A 109 25.90 9.48 -21.48
C ALA A 109 26.08 10.62 -20.45
N LEU A 110 25.94 10.32 -19.16
CA LEU A 110 26.20 11.27 -18.07
C LEU A 110 27.64 11.77 -18.13
N LEU A 111 28.62 10.87 -18.21
CA LEU A 111 30.03 11.23 -18.32
C LEU A 111 30.30 12.12 -19.55
N ALA A 112 29.68 11.83 -20.69
CA ALA A 112 29.83 12.64 -21.88
C ALA A 112 29.27 14.07 -21.69
N ALA A 113 28.13 14.22 -21.01
CA ALA A 113 27.56 15.52 -20.71
C ALA A 113 28.36 16.29 -19.65
N GLU A 114 28.93 15.60 -18.65
CA GLU A 114 29.85 16.21 -17.68
C GLU A 114 31.08 16.79 -18.38
N GLN A 115 31.62 16.11 -19.40
CA GLN A 115 32.74 16.62 -20.21
C GLN A 115 32.37 17.80 -21.13
N GLU A 116 31.09 18.01 -21.40
CA GLU A 116 30.60 19.15 -22.18
C GLU A 116 30.60 20.43 -21.35
N VAL A 117 30.44 20.36 -20.03
CA VAL A 117 30.41 21.53 -19.14
C VAL A 117 31.72 22.34 -19.19
N PRO A 118 32.93 21.74 -19.05
CA PRO A 118 34.18 22.46 -19.25
C PRO A 118 34.35 23.05 -20.66
N GLN A 119 33.75 22.43 -21.69
CA GLN A 119 33.79 22.97 -23.06
C GLN A 119 32.94 24.23 -23.17
N LEU A 120 31.76 24.25 -22.51
CA LEU A 120 30.92 25.45 -22.42
C LEU A 120 31.61 26.56 -21.62
N GLU A 121 32.30 26.22 -20.53
CA GLU A 121 33.10 27.16 -19.76
C GLU A 121 34.23 27.77 -20.60
N ALA A 122 35.00 26.93 -21.30
CA ALA A 122 36.07 27.39 -22.19
C ALA A 122 35.56 28.25 -23.35
N ALA A 123 34.38 27.93 -23.90
CA ALA A 123 33.73 28.74 -24.93
C ALA A 123 33.31 30.12 -24.38
N LEU A 124 32.79 30.17 -23.16
CA LEU A 124 32.46 31.43 -22.47
C LEU A 124 33.72 32.27 -22.23
N GLU A 125 34.81 31.69 -21.74
CA GLU A 125 36.06 32.41 -21.53
C GLU A 125 36.66 32.94 -22.84
N THR A 126 36.56 32.16 -23.92
CA THR A 126 36.95 32.60 -25.27
C THR A 126 36.10 33.79 -25.76
N ALA A 127 34.79 33.74 -25.54
CA ALA A 127 33.88 34.82 -25.90
C ALA A 127 34.15 36.10 -25.09
N LYS A 128 34.39 35.98 -23.78
CA LYS A 128 34.81 37.10 -22.90
C LYS A 128 36.11 37.73 -23.37
N ALA A 129 37.13 36.92 -23.69
CA ALA A 129 38.41 37.41 -24.20
C ALA A 129 38.23 38.16 -25.54
N ASN A 130 37.36 37.67 -26.43
CA ASN A 130 37.06 38.36 -27.68
C ASN A 130 36.31 39.69 -27.45
N VAL A 131 35.36 39.75 -26.50
CA VAL A 131 34.72 41.01 -26.11
C VAL A 131 35.75 42.01 -25.59
N ALA A 132 36.69 41.59 -24.73
CA ALA A 132 37.76 42.45 -24.23
C ALA A 132 38.65 43.00 -25.38
N ARG A 133 39.00 42.14 -26.34
CA ARG A 133 39.77 42.55 -27.53
C ARG A 133 39.02 43.56 -28.39
N VAL A 134 37.75 43.32 -28.69
CA VAL A 134 36.92 44.21 -29.53
C VAL A 134 36.60 45.51 -28.80
N ALA A 135 36.40 45.47 -27.48
CA ALA A 135 36.21 46.65 -26.65
C ALA A 135 37.46 47.55 -26.68
N ALA A 136 38.65 46.97 -26.57
CA ALA A 136 39.90 47.73 -26.67
C ALA A 136 40.09 48.38 -28.06
N ASP A 137 39.67 47.72 -29.14
CA ASP A 137 39.72 48.29 -30.48
C ASP A 137 38.70 49.42 -30.67
N ARG A 138 37.49 49.25 -30.13
CA ARG A 138 36.46 50.30 -30.06
C ARG A 138 36.97 51.52 -29.29
N ASP A 139 37.59 51.32 -28.14
CA ASP A 139 38.13 52.40 -27.30
C ASP A 139 39.29 53.14 -27.99
N ARG A 140 40.12 52.42 -28.75
CA ARG A 140 41.15 53.01 -29.61
C ARG A 140 40.52 53.89 -30.70
N ASN A 141 39.52 53.38 -31.41
CA ASN A 141 38.84 54.11 -32.49
C ASN A 141 38.06 55.32 -31.96
N LYS A 142 37.42 55.18 -30.79
CA LYS A 142 36.76 56.27 -30.09
C LYS A 142 37.74 57.36 -29.68
N SER A 143 38.85 56.99 -29.04
CA SER A 143 39.89 57.96 -28.63
C SER A 143 40.49 58.69 -29.82
N ALA A 144 40.59 58.02 -30.98
CA ALA A 144 40.97 58.67 -32.23
C ALA A 144 39.89 59.65 -32.70
N TYR A 145 38.62 59.24 -32.77
CA TYR A 145 37.51 60.12 -33.14
C TYR A 145 37.42 61.36 -32.23
N ASP A 146 37.41 61.18 -30.90
CA ASP A 146 37.33 62.26 -29.91
C ASP A 146 38.48 63.28 -30.08
N ARG A 147 39.69 62.80 -30.42
CA ARG A 147 40.85 63.67 -30.68
C ARG A 147 40.67 64.52 -31.93
N TYR A 148 40.16 63.93 -33.02
CA TYR A 148 39.88 64.64 -34.27
C TYR A 148 38.72 65.63 -34.10
N GLU A 149 37.67 65.24 -33.38
CA GLU A 149 36.53 66.11 -33.06
C GLU A 149 36.97 67.32 -32.23
N GLN A 150 37.75 67.11 -31.17
CA GLN A 150 38.27 68.20 -30.34
C GLN A 150 39.21 69.13 -31.10
N GLY A 151 40.08 68.56 -31.96
CA GLY A 151 40.98 69.34 -32.81
C GLY A 151 40.21 70.20 -33.82
N HIS A 152 39.20 69.63 -34.46
CA HIS A 152 38.32 70.33 -35.40
C HIS A 152 37.54 71.45 -34.71
N ARG A 153 36.96 71.17 -33.52
CA ARG A 153 36.18 72.15 -32.74
C ARG A 153 37.05 73.31 -32.23
N LYS A 154 38.27 73.04 -31.76
CA LYS A 154 39.19 74.08 -31.26
C LYS A 154 39.81 74.90 -32.39
N GLY A 155 40.02 74.31 -33.57
CA GLY A 155 40.63 74.98 -34.72
C GLY A 155 39.70 75.90 -35.51
N GLY A 156 38.38 75.71 -35.43
CA GLY A 156 37.41 76.53 -36.15
C GLY A 156 37.70 76.54 -37.67
N ALA A 157 37.74 77.73 -38.28
CA ALA A 157 38.05 77.89 -39.71
C ALA A 157 39.50 77.52 -40.10
N ASN A 158 40.42 77.41 -39.13
CA ASN A 158 41.83 77.07 -39.34
C ASN A 158 42.18 75.66 -38.82
N SER A 159 41.19 74.78 -38.69
CA SER A 159 41.42 73.40 -38.26
C SER A 159 42.34 72.65 -39.25
N PRO A 160 43.35 71.90 -38.77
CA PRO A 160 44.17 71.03 -39.61
C PRO A 160 43.44 69.75 -40.07
N PHE A 161 42.22 69.51 -39.59
CA PHE A 161 41.38 68.35 -39.94
C PHE A 161 40.15 68.77 -40.75
N THR A 162 39.89 68.03 -41.84
CA THR A 162 38.76 68.24 -42.75
C THR A 162 37.48 67.56 -42.27
N ALA A 163 36.31 68.02 -42.74
CA ALA A 163 35.01 67.41 -42.41
C ALA A 163 34.90 65.94 -42.87
N LEU A 164 35.50 65.61 -44.02
CA LEU A 164 35.54 64.24 -44.55
C LEU A 164 36.36 63.30 -43.66
N GLU A 165 37.49 63.78 -43.12
CA GLU A 165 38.32 62.98 -42.20
C GLU A 165 37.60 62.69 -40.88
N LEU A 166 36.83 63.66 -40.37
CA LEU A 166 36.02 63.47 -39.17
C LEU A 166 34.91 62.43 -39.40
N ASP A 167 34.18 62.52 -40.52
CA ASP A 167 33.14 61.55 -40.89
C ASP A 167 33.73 60.13 -41.04
N ASN A 168 34.88 59.99 -41.70
CA ASN A 168 35.57 58.70 -41.82
C ASN A 168 35.93 58.10 -40.44
N LYS A 169 36.40 58.92 -39.48
CA LYS A 169 36.68 58.46 -38.11
C LYS A 169 35.41 58.10 -37.35
N GLN A 170 34.32 58.85 -37.56
CA GLN A 170 33.02 58.56 -37.00
C GLN A 170 32.48 57.21 -37.51
N GLN A 171 32.54 56.96 -38.82
CA GLN A 171 32.11 55.69 -39.41
C GLN A 171 32.93 54.50 -38.89
N LEU A 172 34.25 54.66 -38.73
CA LEU A 172 35.10 53.64 -38.12
C LEU A 172 34.73 53.35 -36.66
N TYR A 173 34.46 54.39 -35.87
CA TYR A 173 33.97 54.23 -34.50
C TYR A 173 32.65 53.45 -34.46
N LEU A 174 31.66 53.88 -35.26
CA LEU A 174 30.34 53.23 -35.34
C LEU A 174 30.46 51.76 -35.81
N ALA A 175 31.35 51.47 -36.75
CA ALA A 175 31.63 50.10 -37.19
C ALA A 175 32.22 49.24 -36.05
N SER A 176 33.16 49.78 -35.27
CA SER A 176 33.73 49.08 -34.12
C SER A 176 32.74 48.90 -32.96
N GLU A 177 31.80 49.84 -32.80
CA GLU A 177 30.70 49.74 -31.84
C GLU A 177 29.69 48.63 -32.24
N ALA A 178 29.38 48.52 -33.54
CA ALA A 178 28.57 47.41 -34.05
C ALA A 178 29.27 46.05 -33.83
N GLN A 179 30.58 45.97 -34.03
CA GLN A 179 31.36 44.76 -33.74
C GLN A 179 31.35 44.39 -32.26
N LEU A 180 31.48 45.37 -31.35
CA LEU A 180 31.37 45.13 -29.91
C LEU A 180 30.00 44.60 -29.52
N THR A 181 28.95 45.15 -30.12
CA THR A 181 27.56 44.71 -29.88
C THR A 181 27.38 43.25 -30.32
N ALA A 182 27.90 42.88 -31.50
CA ALA A 182 27.90 41.49 -31.96
C ALA A 182 28.70 40.55 -31.04
N ALA A 183 29.88 40.98 -30.59
CA ALA A 183 30.72 40.19 -29.68
C ALA A 183 30.03 39.97 -28.32
N ARG A 184 29.35 40.99 -27.78
CA ARG A 184 28.56 40.88 -26.54
C ARG A 184 27.35 39.95 -26.69
N ALA A 185 26.70 39.96 -27.86
CA ALA A 185 25.60 39.02 -28.13
C ALA A 185 26.09 37.56 -28.13
N GLU A 186 27.26 37.29 -28.68
CA GLU A 186 27.87 35.95 -28.67
C GLU A 186 28.34 35.54 -27.26
N GLU A 187 28.92 36.46 -26.48
CA GLU A 187 29.23 36.23 -25.06
C GLU A 187 27.97 35.88 -24.26
N LEU A 188 26.88 36.62 -24.45
CA LEU A 188 25.60 36.34 -23.80
C LEU A 188 25.08 34.95 -24.19
N ARG A 189 25.19 34.56 -25.45
CA ARG A 189 24.80 33.23 -25.92
C ARG A 189 25.61 32.13 -25.24
N ALA A 190 26.93 32.28 -25.19
CA ALA A 190 27.82 31.33 -24.50
C ALA A 190 27.53 31.27 -22.99
N ARG A 191 27.26 32.42 -22.38
CA ARG A 191 26.89 32.52 -20.96
C ARG A 191 25.59 31.79 -20.67
N LEU A 192 24.54 32.04 -21.45
CA LEU A 192 23.24 31.36 -21.29
C LEU A 192 23.36 29.84 -21.47
N ALA A 193 24.23 29.38 -22.37
CA ALA A 193 24.49 27.96 -22.54
C ALA A 193 25.18 27.33 -21.32
N TYR A 194 26.16 28.03 -20.74
CA TYR A 194 26.90 27.57 -19.55
C TYR A 194 26.07 27.67 -18.26
N GLU A 195 25.37 28.78 -18.05
CA GLU A 195 24.53 29.05 -16.87
C GLU A 195 23.20 28.29 -16.88
N SER A 196 22.93 27.50 -17.93
CA SER A 196 21.75 26.63 -18.02
C SER A 196 21.82 25.52 -16.98
N ASN A 197 21.44 25.86 -15.75
CA ASN A 197 21.57 25.02 -14.56
C ASN A 197 20.21 24.80 -13.88
N VAL A 198 20.06 23.62 -13.31
CA VAL A 198 18.98 23.24 -12.39
C VAL A 198 19.66 22.89 -11.07
N ASP A 199 19.30 23.58 -9.99
CA ASP A 199 19.87 23.38 -8.65
C ASP A 199 21.41 23.45 -8.59
N GLY A 200 22.02 24.28 -9.43
CA GLY A 200 23.48 24.46 -9.49
C GLY A 200 24.24 23.44 -10.34
N VAL A 201 23.53 22.51 -11.01
CA VAL A 201 24.10 21.54 -11.96
C VAL A 201 23.60 21.84 -13.36
N ASN A 202 24.44 21.67 -14.38
CA ASN A 202 24.00 21.86 -15.77
C ASN A 202 22.74 21.04 -16.08
N SER A 203 21.74 21.65 -16.72
CA SER A 203 20.43 21.06 -16.96
C SER A 203 20.50 19.72 -17.70
N LYS A 204 21.46 19.55 -18.62
CA LYS A 204 21.70 18.29 -19.34
C LYS A 204 22.27 17.21 -18.43
N VAL A 205 23.21 17.58 -17.56
CA VAL A 205 23.80 16.68 -16.56
C VAL A 205 22.74 16.24 -15.55
N ALA A 206 21.95 17.17 -15.02
CA ALA A 206 20.87 16.89 -14.08
C ALA A 206 19.83 15.92 -14.67
N GLY A 207 19.42 16.14 -15.93
CA GLY A 207 18.49 15.23 -16.62
C GLY A 207 19.07 13.81 -16.80
N LEU A 208 20.34 13.70 -17.19
CA LEU A 208 21.00 12.40 -17.36
C LEU A 208 21.28 11.69 -16.03
N GLN A 209 21.48 12.44 -14.95
CA GLN A 209 21.59 11.90 -13.60
C GLN A 209 20.27 11.25 -13.17
N GLY A 210 19.13 11.92 -13.40
CA GLY A 210 17.81 11.33 -13.14
C GLY A 210 17.53 10.09 -13.98
N ASP A 211 17.93 10.09 -15.26
CA ASP A 211 17.86 8.91 -16.12
C ASP A 211 18.69 7.73 -15.59
N LEU A 212 19.90 8.01 -15.07
CA LEU A 212 20.77 7.00 -14.47
C LEU A 212 20.16 6.44 -13.18
N GLU A 213 19.61 7.30 -12.32
CA GLU A 213 18.93 6.89 -11.09
C GLU A 213 17.72 5.99 -11.38
N SER A 214 16.90 6.35 -12.37
CA SER A 214 15.80 5.50 -12.84
C SER A 214 16.29 4.15 -13.37
N ALA A 215 17.40 4.12 -14.12
CA ALA A 215 17.99 2.87 -14.58
C ALA A 215 18.54 2.00 -13.44
N LEU A 216 19.17 2.62 -12.43
CA LEU A 216 19.67 1.94 -11.23
C LEU A 216 18.53 1.38 -10.39
N TYR A 217 17.44 2.12 -10.20
CA TYR A 217 16.24 1.64 -9.53
C TYR A 217 15.68 0.40 -10.23
N ASN A 218 15.54 0.44 -11.57
CA ASN A 218 15.07 -0.72 -12.33
C ASN A 218 16.01 -1.93 -12.21
N LEU A 219 17.32 -1.72 -12.13
CA LEU A 219 18.30 -2.78 -11.88
C LEU A 219 18.13 -3.35 -10.47
N GLU A 220 17.92 -2.52 -9.44
CA GLU A 220 17.66 -2.98 -8.07
C GLU A 220 16.37 -3.80 -7.99
N GLN A 221 15.32 -3.38 -8.71
CA GLN A 221 14.05 -4.08 -8.81
C GLN A 221 14.13 -5.45 -9.51
N THR A 222 15.28 -5.84 -10.07
CA THR A 222 15.51 -7.21 -10.56
C THR A 222 15.58 -8.23 -9.42
N VAL A 223 15.90 -7.78 -8.20
CA VAL A 223 15.94 -8.62 -7.00
C VAL A 223 14.70 -8.33 -6.17
N VAL A 224 13.70 -9.20 -6.25
CA VAL A 224 12.44 -9.02 -5.52
C VAL A 224 12.61 -9.58 -4.10
N ARG A 225 12.33 -8.74 -3.11
CA ARG A 225 12.52 -9.03 -1.68
C ARG A 225 11.21 -9.12 -0.92
N ALA A 226 11.24 -9.76 0.24
CA ALA A 226 10.12 -9.84 1.15
C ALA A 226 9.81 -8.46 1.76
N PRO A 227 8.55 -7.97 1.69
CA PRO A 227 8.18 -6.64 2.20
C PRO A 227 8.15 -6.57 3.73
N ALA A 228 7.91 -7.71 4.40
CA ALA A 228 7.84 -7.85 5.85
C ALA A 228 8.30 -9.26 6.26
N ASP A 229 8.33 -9.53 7.57
CA ASP A 229 8.43 -10.89 8.09
C ASP A 229 7.15 -11.65 7.77
N GLY A 230 7.25 -12.93 7.39
CA GLY A 230 6.07 -13.71 7.01
C GLY A 230 6.38 -15.02 6.30
N ILE A 231 5.41 -15.51 5.53
CA ILE A 231 5.52 -16.76 4.77
C ILE A 231 5.08 -16.55 3.32
N VAL A 232 5.75 -17.24 2.39
CA VAL A 232 5.32 -17.32 0.99
C VAL A 232 4.53 -18.62 0.79
N THR A 233 3.32 -18.51 0.26
CA THR A 233 2.45 -19.64 -0.06
C THR A 233 2.13 -19.64 -1.56
N GLN A 234 1.63 -20.78 -2.08
CA GLN A 234 1.18 -20.92 -3.47
C GLN A 234 2.20 -20.42 -4.51
N MET A 235 3.46 -20.83 -4.35
CA MET A 235 4.54 -20.44 -5.27
C MET A 235 4.39 -21.12 -6.64
N ALA A 236 3.78 -20.40 -7.59
CA ALA A 236 3.65 -20.83 -8.98
C ALA A 236 4.92 -20.54 -9.80
N LEU A 237 5.71 -19.53 -9.40
CA LEU A 237 6.91 -19.12 -10.13
C LEU A 237 7.99 -20.22 -10.13
N ARG A 238 8.67 -20.36 -11.27
CA ARG A 238 9.82 -21.25 -11.46
C ARG A 238 10.92 -20.53 -12.25
N PRO A 239 12.20 -20.88 -12.05
CA PRO A 239 13.28 -20.41 -12.91
C PRO A 239 12.99 -20.68 -14.39
N GLY A 240 13.33 -19.74 -15.26
CA GLY A 240 13.02 -19.76 -16.69
C GLY A 240 11.65 -19.17 -17.05
N ALA A 241 10.75 -18.94 -16.09
CA ALA A 241 9.48 -18.27 -16.35
C ALA A 241 9.68 -16.77 -16.62
N MET A 242 8.82 -16.19 -17.47
CA MET A 242 8.77 -14.75 -17.70
C MET A 242 7.92 -14.07 -16.61
N ALA A 243 8.55 -13.20 -15.82
CA ALA A 243 7.89 -12.32 -14.86
C ALA A 243 7.47 -11.02 -15.55
N VAL A 244 6.22 -10.58 -15.32
CA VAL A 244 5.69 -9.33 -15.87
C VAL A 244 4.99 -8.51 -14.79
N PRO A 245 5.10 -7.16 -14.80
CA PRO A 245 4.49 -6.28 -13.82
C PRO A 245 2.97 -6.12 -14.07
N LEU A 246 2.21 -7.19 -13.90
CA LEU A 246 0.76 -7.19 -14.13
C LEU A 246 -0.01 -7.50 -12.83
N PRO A 247 -0.82 -6.56 -12.30
CA PRO A 247 -1.53 -6.73 -11.03
C PRO A 247 -2.43 -7.96 -10.94
N LEU A 248 -3.01 -8.39 -12.06
CA LEU A 248 -3.92 -9.54 -12.11
C LEU A 248 -3.22 -10.91 -12.19
N ARG A 249 -1.88 -10.94 -12.21
CA ARG A 249 -1.09 -12.17 -12.31
C ARG A 249 0.09 -12.15 -11.32
N PRO A 250 -0.17 -12.25 -10.00
CA PRO A 250 0.90 -12.36 -9.01
C PRO A 250 1.74 -13.61 -9.24
N VAL A 251 3.03 -13.50 -8.96
CA VAL A 251 3.96 -14.63 -9.10
C VAL A 251 3.97 -15.54 -7.86
N MET A 252 3.60 -14.99 -6.71
CA MET A 252 3.41 -15.71 -5.45
C MET A 252 2.52 -14.90 -4.47
N SER A 253 1.99 -15.58 -3.46
CA SER A 253 1.16 -15.01 -2.40
C SER A 253 1.98 -14.93 -1.11
N PHE A 254 2.19 -13.72 -0.58
CA PHE A 254 2.90 -13.49 0.68
C PHE A 254 1.91 -13.22 1.82
N ILE A 255 2.04 -13.93 2.94
CA ILE A 255 1.23 -13.72 4.14
C ILE A 255 2.17 -13.11 5.20
N PRO A 256 1.99 -11.84 5.58
CA PRO A 256 2.76 -11.22 6.66
C PRO A 256 2.54 -11.92 8.01
N ASP A 257 3.57 -11.89 8.86
CA ASP A 257 3.45 -12.28 10.26
C ASP A 257 2.91 -11.09 11.08
N GLU A 258 1.60 -10.90 11.00
CA GLU A 258 0.87 -9.84 11.70
C GLU A 258 -0.21 -10.41 12.63
N GLN A 259 -0.77 -9.55 13.48
CA GLN A 259 -1.85 -9.92 14.38
C GLN A 259 -3.09 -10.34 13.56
N ARG A 260 -3.53 -11.59 13.75
CA ARG A 260 -4.72 -12.14 13.10
C ARG A 260 -5.92 -12.08 14.04
N TYR A 261 -7.08 -11.77 13.46
CA TYR A 261 -8.35 -11.68 14.17
C TYR A 261 -9.31 -12.78 13.70
N PHE A 262 -10.15 -13.25 14.60
CA PHE A 262 -11.30 -14.08 14.24
C PHE A 262 -12.49 -13.18 13.90
N ALA A 263 -13.03 -13.32 12.70
CA ALA A 263 -14.24 -12.63 12.29
C ALA A 263 -15.46 -13.52 12.58
N GLY A 264 -16.35 -13.06 13.46
CA GLY A 264 -17.64 -13.68 13.73
C GLY A 264 -18.78 -12.92 13.02
N ALA A 265 -19.66 -13.64 12.32
CA ALA A 265 -20.82 -13.05 11.66
C ALA A 265 -22.08 -13.15 12.53
N PHE A 266 -22.48 -12.06 13.17
CA PHE A 266 -23.61 -12.00 14.10
C PHE A 266 -24.88 -11.42 13.46
N TRP A 267 -26.04 -11.75 14.04
CA TRP A 267 -27.31 -11.18 13.61
C TRP A 267 -27.40 -9.69 14.00
N GLN A 268 -27.98 -8.86 13.12
CA GLN A 268 -28.07 -7.41 13.32
C GLN A 268 -28.86 -7.01 14.57
N ASN A 269 -29.82 -7.83 15.00
CA ASN A 269 -30.57 -7.63 16.24
C ASN A 269 -29.69 -7.60 17.50
N SER A 270 -28.46 -8.13 17.41
CA SER A 270 -27.50 -8.23 18.50
C SER A 270 -26.55 -7.04 18.57
N LEU A 271 -26.60 -6.11 17.60
CA LEU A 271 -25.65 -4.99 17.46
C LEU A 271 -25.60 -4.09 18.70
N LEU A 272 -26.75 -3.85 19.35
CA LEU A 272 -26.82 -3.04 20.58
C LEU A 272 -26.12 -3.69 21.80
N ARG A 273 -25.75 -4.97 21.69
CA ARG A 273 -25.12 -5.78 22.75
C ARG A 273 -23.73 -6.25 22.39
N LEU A 274 -23.18 -5.80 21.25
CA LEU A 274 -21.82 -6.07 20.80
C LEU A 274 -21.01 -4.79 20.97
N GLN A 275 -20.13 -4.76 21.98
CA GLN A 275 -19.26 -3.62 22.26
C GLN A 275 -17.79 -4.04 22.20
N GLU A 276 -16.93 -3.10 21.83
CA GLU A 276 -15.48 -3.30 21.89
C GLU A 276 -15.05 -3.55 23.33
N GLY A 277 -14.22 -4.58 23.55
CA GLY A 277 -13.77 -5.00 24.87
C GLY A 277 -14.59 -6.11 25.53
N ASP A 278 -15.78 -6.44 25.03
CA ASP A 278 -16.61 -7.55 25.55
C ASP A 278 -15.83 -8.87 25.55
N GLU A 279 -16.04 -9.72 26.56
CA GLU A 279 -15.45 -11.06 26.60
C GLU A 279 -15.99 -11.91 25.44
N ALA A 280 -15.10 -12.69 24.80
CA ALA A 280 -15.49 -13.64 23.77
C ALA A 280 -14.83 -15.00 24.01
N GLU A 281 -15.54 -16.07 23.64
CA GLU A 281 -14.98 -17.42 23.58
C GLU A 281 -15.15 -17.95 22.15
N VAL A 282 -14.06 -18.49 21.59
CA VAL A 282 -14.01 -19.10 20.26
C VAL A 282 -13.72 -20.59 20.42
N VAL A 283 -14.47 -21.40 19.67
CA VAL A 283 -14.25 -22.84 19.55
C VAL A 283 -13.93 -23.14 18.10
N LEU A 284 -12.82 -23.80 17.84
CA LEU A 284 -12.39 -24.15 16.49
C LEU A 284 -12.92 -25.53 16.11
N ASP A 285 -13.29 -25.69 14.85
CA ASP A 285 -13.66 -27.00 14.33
C ASP A 285 -12.42 -27.92 14.23
N ALA A 286 -11.24 -27.31 14.01
CA ALA A 286 -9.95 -28.00 13.98
C ALA A 286 -9.41 -28.38 15.37
N ALA A 287 -9.98 -27.84 16.46
CA ALA A 287 -9.55 -28.12 17.83
C ALA A 287 -10.74 -28.52 18.74
N PRO A 288 -11.33 -29.72 18.55
CA PRO A 288 -12.45 -30.18 19.36
C PRO A 288 -12.13 -30.19 20.86
N GLY A 289 -13.12 -29.83 21.67
CA GLY A 289 -13.03 -29.77 23.15
C GLY A 289 -12.24 -28.58 23.71
N GLN A 290 -11.55 -27.80 22.88
CA GLN A 290 -10.79 -26.62 23.32
C GLN A 290 -11.60 -25.34 23.15
N VAL A 291 -11.51 -24.46 24.14
CA VAL A 291 -12.15 -23.14 24.11
C VAL A 291 -11.08 -22.08 24.28
N PHE A 292 -11.00 -21.19 23.31
CA PHE A 292 -10.05 -20.10 23.29
C PHE A 292 -10.73 -18.83 23.77
N LYS A 293 -10.11 -18.17 24.75
CA LYS A 293 -10.61 -16.91 25.29
C LYS A 293 -10.06 -15.75 24.48
N GLY A 294 -10.89 -14.74 24.32
CA GLY A 294 -10.55 -13.54 23.60
C GLY A 294 -11.45 -12.38 24.02
N LYS A 295 -11.30 -11.27 23.30
CA LYS A 295 -12.12 -10.08 23.47
C LYS A 295 -12.57 -9.55 22.13
N VAL A 296 -13.70 -8.85 22.11
CA VAL A 296 -14.12 -8.11 20.93
C VAL A 296 -13.11 -7.01 20.67
N ALA A 297 -12.34 -7.14 19.59
CA ALA A 297 -11.38 -6.14 19.15
C ALA A 297 -12.12 -4.97 18.49
N LYS A 298 -13.06 -5.30 17.59
CA LYS A 298 -13.78 -4.29 16.82
C LYS A 298 -15.09 -4.83 16.25
N VAL A 299 -16.14 -4.02 16.29
CA VAL A 299 -17.34 -4.26 15.48
C VAL A 299 -17.16 -3.50 14.17
N LEU A 300 -17.24 -4.18 13.01
CA LEU A 300 -17.03 -3.49 11.74
C LEU A 300 -18.13 -2.43 11.52
N PRO A 301 -17.76 -1.18 11.19
CA PRO A 301 -18.71 -0.07 11.12
C PRO A 301 -19.58 -0.09 9.86
N ALA A 302 -19.23 -0.92 8.86
CA ALA A 302 -19.91 -1.00 7.58
C ALA A 302 -20.17 -2.46 7.20
N MET A 303 -21.24 -2.67 6.45
CA MET A 303 -21.68 -3.97 5.93
C MET A 303 -21.62 -3.95 4.41
N ALA A 304 -21.13 -5.03 3.80
CA ALA A 304 -20.92 -5.11 2.35
C ALA A 304 -22.23 -5.00 1.56
N GLU A 305 -23.36 -5.43 2.14
CA GLU A 305 -24.69 -5.37 1.53
C GLU A 305 -25.13 -3.92 1.25
N GLY A 306 -24.58 -2.94 1.98
CA GLY A 306 -24.81 -1.51 1.77
C GLY A 306 -23.71 -0.79 0.98
N GLU A 307 -22.67 -1.49 0.52
CA GLU A 307 -21.57 -0.88 -0.24
C GLU A 307 -22.02 -0.49 -1.66
N ILE A 308 -21.66 0.73 -2.08
CA ILE A 308 -21.87 1.20 -3.45
C ILE A 308 -20.50 1.35 -4.12
N GLN A 309 -20.22 0.50 -5.10
CA GLN A 309 -18.97 0.56 -5.86
C GLN A 309 -19.08 1.48 -7.07
N MET A 310 -17.99 2.19 -7.36
CA MET A 310 -17.86 3.01 -8.56
C MET A 310 -17.57 2.12 -9.78
N ASN A 311 -18.61 1.59 -10.42
CA ASN A 311 -18.47 0.71 -11.59
C ASN A 311 -19.31 1.15 -12.80
N GLY A 312 -19.90 2.35 -12.76
CA GLY A 312 -20.71 2.90 -13.85
C GLY A 312 -22.08 2.22 -14.07
N THR A 313 -22.47 1.28 -13.19
CA THR A 313 -23.77 0.63 -13.24
C THR A 313 -24.74 1.25 -12.23
N LEU A 314 -26.02 1.34 -12.59
CA LEU A 314 -27.07 1.82 -11.70
C LEU A 314 -27.45 0.73 -10.70
N GLN A 315 -27.71 1.12 -9.45
CA GLN A 315 -28.09 0.19 -8.39
C GLN A 315 -29.53 -0.29 -8.54
N SER A 316 -29.75 -1.58 -8.33
CA SER A 316 -31.08 -2.18 -8.39
C SER A 316 -31.77 -2.15 -7.02
N SER A 317 -33.10 -2.01 -7.01
CA SER A 317 -33.89 -2.09 -5.78
C SER A 317 -33.76 -3.43 -5.06
N ASN A 318 -33.33 -4.50 -5.75
CA ASN A 318 -33.11 -5.82 -5.16
C ASN A 318 -32.06 -5.80 -4.04
N GLN A 319 -31.10 -4.88 -4.08
CA GLN A 319 -30.07 -4.77 -3.05
C GLN A 319 -30.66 -4.38 -1.68
N LEU A 320 -31.80 -3.67 -1.65
CA LEU A 320 -32.50 -3.30 -0.41
C LEU A 320 -33.10 -4.49 0.36
N PHE A 321 -33.30 -5.63 -0.31
CA PHE A 321 -33.86 -6.83 0.33
C PHE A 321 -32.77 -7.80 0.85
N GLN A 322 -31.49 -7.52 0.61
CA GLN A 322 -30.40 -8.34 1.12
C GLN A 322 -30.17 -8.04 2.61
N THR A 323 -30.39 -9.04 3.45
CA THR A 323 -30.13 -8.94 4.90
C THR A 323 -28.76 -9.54 5.22
N GLY A 324 -27.84 -8.67 5.64
CA GLY A 324 -26.49 -9.07 6.01
C GLY A 324 -26.32 -9.45 7.47
N ARG A 325 -25.10 -9.84 7.85
CA ARG A 325 -24.68 -10.05 9.23
C ARG A 325 -23.60 -9.05 9.61
N VAL A 326 -23.61 -8.65 10.88
CA VAL A 326 -22.56 -7.77 11.43
C VAL A 326 -21.31 -8.60 11.63
N ILE A 327 -20.20 -8.18 11.06
CA ILE A 327 -18.90 -8.80 11.27
C ILE A 327 -18.26 -8.17 12.50
N VAL A 328 -17.86 -9.02 13.44
CA VAL A 328 -17.15 -8.62 14.66
C VAL A 328 -15.79 -9.30 14.66
N LEU A 329 -14.74 -8.52 14.84
CA LEU A 329 -13.37 -9.00 15.00
C LEU A 329 -13.12 -9.34 16.48
N ILE A 330 -12.66 -10.55 16.74
CA ILE A 330 -12.27 -11.07 18.04
C ILE A 330 -10.76 -11.23 18.05
N ASP A 331 -10.12 -10.63 19.05
CA ASP A 331 -8.70 -10.86 19.37
C ASP A 331 -8.62 -12.02 20.36
N ILE A 332 -7.80 -13.02 20.05
CA ILE A 332 -7.63 -14.20 20.90
C ILE A 332 -6.33 -14.04 21.70
N GLU A 333 -6.40 -14.29 23.01
CA GLU A 333 -5.27 -14.12 23.93
C GLU A 333 -4.17 -15.19 23.72
N ASP A 334 -4.54 -16.35 23.16
CA ASP A 334 -3.63 -17.48 22.96
C ASP A 334 -2.96 -17.47 21.58
N ASP A 335 -1.71 -17.02 21.53
CA ASP A 335 -0.87 -17.05 20.33
C ASP A 335 -0.56 -18.48 19.83
N ALA A 336 -0.78 -19.53 20.64
CA ALA A 336 -0.51 -20.90 20.23
C ALA A 336 -1.39 -21.32 19.03
N ILE A 337 -2.58 -20.73 18.88
CA ILE A 337 -3.47 -20.98 17.74
C ILE A 337 -2.76 -20.66 16.43
N ARG A 338 -2.01 -19.54 16.37
CA ARG A 338 -1.32 -19.09 15.16
C ARG A 338 -0.21 -20.04 14.70
N ARG A 339 0.38 -20.80 15.63
CA ARG A 339 1.46 -21.75 15.35
C ARG A 339 0.95 -23.16 15.07
N GLN A 340 -0.15 -23.57 15.69
CA GLN A 340 -0.68 -24.93 15.60
C GLN A 340 -1.64 -25.10 14.44
N PHE A 341 -2.35 -24.04 14.02
CA PHE A 341 -3.38 -24.11 13.00
C PHE A 341 -3.03 -23.29 11.76
N PRO A 342 -3.42 -23.75 10.56
CA PRO A 342 -3.31 -22.96 9.34
C PRO A 342 -4.13 -21.67 9.42
N ALA A 343 -3.67 -20.63 8.73
CA ALA A 343 -4.44 -19.39 8.61
C ALA A 343 -5.79 -19.66 7.95
N GLY A 344 -6.87 -19.14 8.55
CA GLY A 344 -8.22 -19.27 7.99
C GLY A 344 -9.06 -20.41 8.56
N VAL A 345 -8.65 -21.02 9.67
CA VAL A 345 -9.47 -22.02 10.38
C VAL A 345 -10.85 -21.46 10.74
N ALA A 346 -11.85 -22.33 10.59
CA ALA A 346 -13.23 -22.02 10.93
C ALA A 346 -13.57 -22.46 12.36
N GLY A 347 -14.61 -21.84 12.89
CA GLY A 347 -15.13 -22.17 14.20
C GLY A 347 -16.39 -21.41 14.51
N GLN A 348 -16.66 -21.33 15.81
CA GLN A 348 -17.86 -20.75 16.36
C GLN A 348 -17.48 -19.80 17.48
N VAL A 349 -18.24 -18.73 17.65
CA VAL A 349 -17.94 -17.69 18.63
C VAL A 349 -19.17 -17.31 19.43
N ALA A 350 -18.97 -17.06 20.72
CA ALA A 350 -19.94 -16.39 21.56
C ALA A 350 -19.31 -15.13 22.18
N VAL A 351 -20.07 -14.05 22.22
CA VAL A 351 -19.70 -12.79 22.90
C VAL A 351 -20.57 -12.65 24.14
N TYR A 352 -19.97 -12.16 25.22
CA TYR A 352 -20.62 -12.01 26.52
C TYR A 352 -20.71 -10.53 26.88
N SER A 353 -21.92 -9.97 26.80
CA SER A 353 -22.20 -8.60 27.27
C SER A 353 -22.27 -8.54 28.80
N GLU A 354 -22.08 -7.36 29.38
CA GLU A 354 -22.30 -7.13 30.81
C GLU A 354 -23.77 -7.35 31.25
N HIS A 355 -24.71 -7.31 30.31
CA HIS A 355 -26.14 -7.44 30.59
C HIS A 355 -26.54 -8.91 30.83
N PHE A 356 -27.33 -9.17 31.87
CA PHE A 356 -27.82 -10.51 32.23
C PHE A 356 -26.69 -11.55 32.38
N HIS A 357 -25.66 -11.22 33.17
CA HIS A 357 -24.45 -12.03 33.34
C HIS A 357 -24.72 -13.49 33.80
N HIS A 358 -25.82 -13.75 34.51
CA HIS A 358 -26.21 -15.11 34.90
C HIS A 358 -26.48 -16.02 33.69
N VAL A 359 -26.99 -15.46 32.60
CA VAL A 359 -27.30 -16.20 31.37
C VAL A 359 -26.02 -16.46 30.55
N ALA A 360 -24.96 -15.66 30.76
CA ALA A 360 -23.65 -15.87 30.15
C ALA A 360 -23.06 -17.24 30.50
N VAL A 361 -23.26 -17.71 31.74
CA VAL A 361 -22.79 -19.02 32.20
C VAL A 361 -23.41 -20.15 31.37
N MET A 362 -24.71 -20.05 31.09
CA MET A 362 -25.39 -21.03 30.22
C MET A 362 -24.81 -21.03 28.81
N ARG A 363 -24.55 -19.84 28.24
CA ARG A 363 -23.89 -19.73 26.92
C ARG A 363 -22.48 -20.33 26.93
N LYS A 364 -21.68 -20.08 27.97
CA LYS A 364 -20.35 -20.67 28.20
C LYS A 364 -20.39 -22.20 28.25
N VAL A 365 -21.38 -22.78 28.94
CA VAL A 365 -21.57 -24.25 28.99
C VAL A 365 -21.97 -24.80 27.63
N LEU A 366 -22.93 -24.17 26.95
CA LEU A 366 -23.40 -24.62 25.64
C LEU A 366 -22.29 -24.57 24.59
N LEU A 367 -21.44 -23.54 24.62
CA LEU A 367 -20.30 -23.42 23.71
C LEU A 367 -19.27 -24.53 23.95
N ARG A 368 -18.97 -24.86 25.21
CA ARG A 368 -18.10 -26.01 25.56
C ARG A 368 -18.70 -27.32 25.07
N MET A 369 -19.99 -27.57 25.33
CA MET A 369 -20.67 -28.78 24.84
C MET A 369 -20.59 -28.89 23.31
N GLN A 370 -20.72 -27.76 22.61
CA GLN A 370 -20.60 -27.71 21.16
C GLN A 370 -19.16 -27.99 20.69
N GLY A 371 -18.15 -27.52 21.41
CA GLY A 371 -16.75 -27.88 21.15
C GLY A 371 -16.47 -29.37 21.34
N TRP A 372 -17.09 -30.02 22.34
CA TRP A 372 -17.02 -31.48 22.47
C TRP A 372 -17.78 -32.20 21.35
N LEU A 373 -18.89 -31.63 20.87
CA LEU A 373 -19.64 -32.19 19.76
C LEU A 373 -18.83 -32.17 18.46
N ASN A 374 -17.84 -31.29 18.30
CA ASN A 374 -16.93 -31.32 17.16
C ASN A 374 -16.08 -32.61 17.08
N TYR A 375 -15.97 -33.43 18.15
CA TYR A 375 -15.40 -34.78 18.06
C TYR A 375 -16.31 -35.77 17.32
N LEU A 376 -17.63 -35.51 17.36
CA LEU A 376 -18.62 -36.26 16.61
C LEU A 376 -18.65 -35.64 15.21
N PHE A 377 -17.69 -36.04 14.37
CA PHE A 377 -17.67 -35.70 12.95
C PHE A 377 -18.95 -36.27 12.31
N PHE A 378 -20.03 -35.50 12.32
CA PHE A 378 -21.15 -35.76 11.43
C PHE A 378 -20.68 -35.29 10.06
N ASP A 379 -20.20 -36.22 9.22
CA ASP A 379 -19.91 -35.97 7.81
C ASP A 379 -21.12 -35.29 7.15
N GLY A 380 -21.05 -33.98 6.98
CA GLY A 380 -22.19 -33.17 6.54
C GLY A 380 -21.98 -31.69 6.79
N HIS A 381 -20.93 -31.14 6.19
CA HIS A 381 -20.83 -29.70 5.95
C HIS A 381 -21.68 -29.28 4.76
#